data_AF-A0A2G9QEY5-F1
#
_entry.id   AF-A0A2G9QEY5-F1
#
_cell.length_a   1.000
_cell.length_b   1.000
_cell.length_c   1.000
_cell.angle_alpha   90.00
_cell.angle_beta   90.00
_cell.angle_gamma   90.00
#
_symmetry.space_group_name_H-M   'P 1'
#
loop_
_entity.id
_entity.type
_entity.pdbx_description
1 polymer ?
#
loop_
_entity_poly.entity_id
_entity_poly.type
_entity_poly.pdbx_seq_one_letter_code
_entity_poly.pdbx_strand_id
1 'polypeptide(L)' 'MTPTGDVDVVEEEIHFNSASAQILISERMVCNRELEKVKESINDVEKRLTNIIDVLAKI' A
#
# COMPACT_ATOMS: atom_id res chain seq x y z
N MET A 1 19.64 46.77 0.02
CA MET A 1 19.35 46.07 -1.27
C MET A 1 20.48 45.08 -1.47
N THR A 2 20.36 43.76 -1.40
CA THR A 2 19.28 42.79 -1.12
C THR A 2 19.99 41.61 -0.43
N PRO A 3 19.42 40.99 0.62
CA PRO A 3 19.97 39.81 1.26
C PRO A 3 19.52 38.56 0.49
N THR A 4 20.43 37.70 0.05
CA THR A 4 20.07 36.39 -0.52
C THR A 4 21.28 35.47 -0.42
N GLY A 5 21.29 34.55 0.56
CA GLY A 5 22.36 33.57 0.63
C GLY A 5 22.27 32.58 1.77
N ASP A 6 21.84 33.00 2.96
CA ASP A 6 21.47 32.06 4.02
C ASP A 6 20.07 31.53 3.74
N VAL A 7 19.99 30.65 2.74
CA VAL A 7 19.00 29.60 2.76
C VAL A 7 19.46 28.69 3.89
N ASP A 8 19.03 29.03 5.10
CA ASP A 8 18.84 28.05 6.16
C ASP A 8 17.87 27.03 5.55
N VAL A 9 18.44 26.02 4.89
CA VAL A 9 17.71 24.79 4.60
C VAL A 9 17.45 24.26 5.98
N VAL A 10 16.30 24.68 6.54
CA VAL A 10 15.64 23.97 7.62
C VAL A 10 15.44 22.58 7.05
N GLU A 11 16.42 21.72 7.29
CA GLU A 11 16.27 20.29 7.17
C GLU A 11 15.09 20.02 8.10
N GLU A 12 13.91 19.84 7.53
CA GLU A 12 12.74 19.40 8.29
C GLU A 12 13.13 18.06 8.87
N GLU A 13 13.72 18.10 10.05
CA GLU A 13 14.11 16.94 10.81
C GLU A 13 12.77 16.30 11.18
N ILE A 14 12.32 15.37 10.36
CA ILE A 14 11.12 14.57 10.63
C ILE A 14 11.47 13.71 11.84
N HIS A 15 11.36 14.32 13.02
CA HIS A 15 11.61 13.72 14.31
C HIS A 15 10.46 12.77 14.60
N PHE A 16 10.61 11.58 14.02
CA PHE A 16 9.64 10.54 14.14
C PHE A 16 9.73 9.95 15.55
N ASN A 17 8.81 10.37 16.41
CA ASN A 17 8.76 9.84 17.76
C ASN A 17 8.29 8.37 17.76
N SER A 18 8.57 7.65 18.84
CA SER A 18 8.26 6.23 18.97
C SER A 18 6.77 5.89 18.86
N ALA A 19 5.86 6.81 19.22
CA ALA A 19 4.43 6.61 19.08
C ALA A 19 3.99 6.65 17.61
N SER A 20 4.51 7.60 16.83
CA SER A 20 4.26 7.65 15.38
C SER A 20 4.77 6.37 14.70
N ALA A 21 5.88 5.79 15.16
CA ALA A 21 6.39 4.53 14.65
C ALA A 21 5.47 3.34 14.92
N GLN A 22 4.90 3.26 16.11
CA GLN A 22 3.96 2.20 16.46
C GLN A 22 2.66 2.31 15.65
N ILE A 23 2.19 3.53 15.38
CA ILE A 23 1.02 3.78 14.52
C ILE A 23 1.29 3.27 13.11
N LEU A 24 2.39 3.69 12.47
CA LEU A 24 2.72 3.25 11.11
C LEU A 24 2.92 1.74 11.01
N ILE A 25 3.52 1.10 12.02
CA ILE A 25 3.66 -0.35 12.06
C ILE A 25 2.28 -1.02 12.08
N SER A 26 1.37 -0.51 12.91
CA SER A 26 0.00 -1.04 13.04
C SER A 26 -0.79 -0.86 11.75
N GLU A 27 -0.73 0.33 11.14
CA GLU A 27 -1.37 0.60 9.86
C GLU A 27 -0.83 -0.30 8.75
N ARG A 28 0.49 -0.50 8.69
CA ARG A 28 1.10 -1.41 7.70
C ARG A 28 0.65 -2.85 7.90
N MET A 29 0.47 -3.31 9.14
CA MET A 29 -0.07 -4.64 9.44
C MET A 29 -1.54 -4.79 8.99
N VAL A 30 -2.36 -3.76 9.20
CA VAL A 30 -3.76 -3.73 8.73
C VAL A 30 -3.81 -3.76 7.21
N CYS A 31 -3.08 -2.89 6.53
CA CYS A 31 -2.99 -2.87 5.07
C CYS A 31 -2.52 -4.22 4.51
N ASN A 32 -1.55 -4.89 5.15
CA ASN A 32 -1.10 -6.21 4.72
C ASN A 32 -2.22 -7.26 4.80
N ARG A 33 -3.05 -7.23 5.85
CA ARG A 33 -4.20 -8.13 5.97
C ARG A 33 -5.25 -7.86 4.91
N GLU A 34 -5.50 -6.59 4.58
CA GLU A 34 -6.43 -6.22 3.51
C GLU A 34 -5.92 -6.65 2.14
N LEU A 35 -4.60 -6.52 1.90
CA LEU A 35 -3.96 -6.99 0.69
C LEU A 35 -4.14 -8.51 0.50
N GLU A 36 -4.00 -9.31 1.55
CA GLU A 36 -4.24 -10.77 1.45
C GLU A 36 -5.71 -11.08 1.06
N LYS A 37 -6.69 -10.34 1.58
CA LYS A 37 -8.11 -10.51 1.17
C LYS A 37 -8.34 -10.17 -0.31
N VAL A 38 -7.66 -9.13 -0.81
CA VAL A 38 -7.73 -8.76 -2.22
C VAL A 38 -7.12 -9.87 -3.09
N LYS A 39 -5.97 -10.44 -2.69
CA LYS A 39 -5.36 -11.58 -3.38
C LYS A 39 -6.30 -12.79 -3.43
N GLU A 40 -6.94 -13.14 -2.31
CA GLU A 40 -7.93 -14.22 -2.26
C GLU A 40 -9.11 -13.96 -3.21
N SER A 41 -9.61 -12.71 -3.25
CA SER A 41 -10.70 -12.31 -4.13
C SER A 41 -10.32 -12.41 -5.62
N ILE A 42 -9.08 -12.05 -5.96
CA ILE A 42 -8.54 -12.20 -7.33
C ILE A 42 -8.48 -13.68 -7.69
N ASN A 43 -7.93 -14.53 -6.82
CA ASN A 43 -7.85 -15.97 -7.06
C ASN A 43 -9.22 -16.62 -7.27
N ASP A 44 -10.26 -16.18 -6.54
CA ASP A 44 -11.63 -16.65 -6.75
C ASP A 44 -12.16 -16.25 -8.13
N VAL A 45 -11.96 -14.99 -8.52
CA VAL A 45 -12.36 -14.49 -9.85
C VAL A 45 -11.64 -15.25 -10.97
N GLU A 46 -10.34 -15.47 -10.84
CA GLU A 46 -9.56 -16.26 -11.81
C GLU A 46 -10.11 -17.67 -11.96
N LYS A 47 -10.37 -18.37 -10.85
CA LYS A 47 -10.96 -19.71 -10.87
C LYS A 47 -12.33 -19.73 -11.54
N ARG A 48 -13.18 -18.73 -11.27
CA ARG A 48 -14.49 -18.61 -11.91
C ARG A 48 -14.37 -18.39 -13.41
N LEU A 49 -13.42 -17.57 -13.86
CA LEU A 49 -13.15 -17.35 -15.28
C LEU A 49 -12.66 -18.63 -15.96
N THR A 50 -11.75 -19.37 -15.33
CA THR A 50 -11.30 -20.68 -15.84
C THR A 50 -12.47 -21.63 -16.02
N ASN A 51 -13.38 -21.72 -15.04
CA ASN A 51 -14.56 -22.57 -15.14
C ASN A 51 -15.48 -22.16 -16.30
N ILE A 52 -15.67 -20.86 -16.52
CA ILE A 52 -16.48 -20.36 -17.64
C ILE A 52 -15.84 -20.76 -18.98
N ILE A 53 -14.52 -20.58 -19.13
CA ILE A 53 -13.79 -20.96 -20.33
C ILE A 53 -13.90 -22.47 -20.59
N ASP A 54 -13.75 -23.31 -19.55
CA ASP A 54 -13.87 -24.76 -19.67
C ASP A 54 -15.27 -25.20 -20.14
N VAL A 55 -16.34 -24.56 -19.64
CA VAL A 55 -17.71 -24.83 -20.09
C VAL A 55 -17.89 -24.41 -21.55
N LEU A 56 -17.42 -23.23 -21.95
CA LEU A 56 -17.55 -22.74 -23.32
C LEU A 56 -16.76 -23.59 -24.32
N ALA A 57 -15.61 -24.14 -23.93
CA ALA A 57 -14.81 -25.02 -24.78
C ALA A 57 -15.47 -26.38 -25.06
N LYS A 58 -16.50 -26.76 -24.30
CA LYS A 58 -17.26 -28.01 -24.45
C LYS A 58 -18.51 -27.87 -25.32
N ILE A 59 -18.84 -26.66 -25.77
CA ILE A 59 -19.91 -26.36 -26.72
C ILE A 59 -19.34 -26.43 -28.13
#